data_AF-A0AAD7GS97-F1
#
_entry.id   AF-A0AAD7GS97-F1
#
_cell.length_a   1.000
_cell.length_b   1.000
_cell.length_c   1.000
_cell.angle_alpha   90.00
_cell.angle_beta   90.00
_cell.angle_gamma   90.00
#
_symmetry.space_group_name_H-M   'P 1'
#
loop_
_entity.id
_entity.type
_entity.pdbx_description
1 polymer ?
#
loop_
_entity_poly.entity_id
_entity_poly.type
_entity_poly.pdbx_seq_one_letter_code
_entity_poly.pdbx_strand_id
1 'polypeptide(L)'
;MDSPVIPVLLGYRVPRNDLEADQLKYAVVILSLFKPWSNTKPSPLKSPDIAWPDALDEFKIAMAPEHARIVLNMQLLHQTRDAKFD
;
A
#
# COMPACT_ATOMS: atom_id res chain seq x y z
N MET A 1 15.04 3.51 21.20
CA MET A 1 14.21 4.52 20.52
C MET A 1 13.75 3.95 19.20
N ASP A 2 12.51 4.17 18.80
CA ASP A 2 12.03 3.72 17.49
C ASP A 2 12.68 4.60 16.42
N SER A 3 13.43 3.99 15.51
CA SER A 3 14.15 4.71 14.45
C SER A 3 13.46 4.38 13.13
N PRO A 4 12.74 5.32 12.50
CA PRO A 4 11.91 5.02 11.35
C PRO A 4 12.78 4.52 10.19
N VAL A 5 12.42 3.39 9.60
CA VAL A 5 13.05 2.81 8.42
C VAL A 5 12.08 2.97 7.24
N ILE A 6 12.59 3.40 6.10
CA ILE A 6 11.81 3.48 4.85
C ILE A 6 12.22 2.30 3.97
N PRO A 7 11.30 1.36 3.67
CA PRO A 7 11.62 0.24 2.80
C PRO A 7 11.78 0.72 1.34
N VAL A 8 12.77 0.16 0.65
CA VAL A 8 12.92 0.34 -0.80
C VAL A 8 12.43 -0.94 -1.48
N LEU A 9 11.32 -0.83 -2.22
CA LEU A 9 10.80 -1.94 -3.02
C LEU A 9 11.62 -2.04 -4.33
N LEU A 10 12.25 -3.17 -4.58
CA LEU A 10 13.07 -3.41 -5.78
C LEU A 10 12.32 -4.32 -6.76
N GLY A 11 12.32 -3.93 -8.04
CA GLY A 11 11.91 -4.80 -9.17
C GLY A 11 10.40 -5.02 -9.34
N TYR A 12 9.55 -4.55 -8.43
CA TYR A 12 8.10 -4.70 -8.53
C TYR A 12 7.43 -3.42 -9.04
N ARG A 13 6.55 -3.57 -10.04
CA ARG A 13 5.58 -2.52 -10.38
C ARG A 13 4.55 -2.42 -9.25
N VAL A 14 4.07 -1.20 -8.99
CA VAL A 14 2.93 -1.00 -8.07
C VAL A 14 1.72 -1.74 -8.65
N PRO A 15 1.17 -2.73 -7.92
CA PRO A 15 0.03 -3.52 -8.38
C PRO A 15 -1.21 -2.66 -8.58
N ARG A 16 -2.14 -3.15 -9.39
CA ARG A 16 -3.43 -2.50 -9.55
C ARG A 16 -4.38 -2.92 -8.44
N ASN A 17 -5.31 -2.05 -8.08
CA ASN A 17 -6.32 -2.32 -7.06
C ASN A 17 -7.66 -2.81 -7.62
N ASP A 18 -7.82 -2.81 -8.96
CA ASP A 18 -9.03 -3.22 -9.68
C ASP A 18 -9.03 -4.71 -10.04
N LEU A 19 -7.89 -5.39 -9.92
CA LEU A 19 -7.76 -6.83 -10.15
C LEU A 19 -7.71 -7.59 -8.83
N GLU A 20 -8.65 -8.50 -8.62
CA GLU A 20 -8.74 -9.34 -7.41
C GLU A 20 -7.43 -10.12 -7.17
N ALA A 21 -6.82 -10.64 -8.22
CA ALA A 21 -5.55 -11.37 -8.17
C ALA A 21 -4.36 -10.54 -7.64
N ASP A 22 -4.46 -9.20 -7.67
CA ASP A 22 -3.43 -8.28 -7.20
C ASP A 22 -3.79 -7.58 -5.88
N GLN A 23 -5.00 -7.77 -5.35
CA GLN A 23 -5.48 -7.07 -4.15
C GLN A 23 -4.55 -7.28 -2.94
N LEU A 24 -4.08 -8.51 -2.70
CA LEU A 24 -3.15 -8.81 -1.62
C LEU A 24 -1.80 -8.10 -1.82
N LYS A 25 -1.25 -8.16 -3.04
CA LYS A 25 0.03 -7.51 -3.36
C LYS A 25 -0.08 -5.99 -3.24
N TYR A 26 -1.20 -5.44 -3.71
CA TYR A 26 -1.52 -4.02 -3.59
C TYR A 26 -1.52 -3.61 -2.12
N ALA A 27 -2.21 -4.35 -1.27
CA ALA A 27 -2.23 -4.10 0.17
C ALA A 27 -0.84 -4.10 0.81
N VAL A 28 -0.01 -5.11 0.51
CA VAL A 28 1.37 -5.19 1.00
C VAL A 28 2.20 -3.98 0.56
N VAL A 29 2.09 -3.58 -0.71
CA VAL A 29 2.87 -2.45 -1.27
C VAL A 29 2.46 -1.13 -0.64
N ILE A 30 1.15 -0.84 -0.56
CA ILE A 30 0.67 0.42 0.02
C ILE A 30 1.01 0.51 1.51
N LEU A 31 0.81 -0.56 2.28
CA LEU A 31 1.20 -0.60 3.69
C LEU A 31 2.71 -0.41 3.84
N SER A 32 3.53 -1.06 3.02
CA SER A 32 4.99 -0.92 3.09
C SER A 32 5.45 0.51 2.83
N LEU A 33 4.85 1.21 1.86
CA LEU A 33 5.27 2.55 1.46
C LEU A 33 4.75 3.66 2.38
N PHE A 34 3.54 3.51 2.93
CA PHE A 34 2.84 4.61 3.59
C PHE A 34 2.60 4.40 5.09
N LYS A 35 2.67 3.16 5.59
CA LYS A 35 2.55 2.90 7.03
C LYS A 35 3.95 2.97 7.67
N PRO A 36 4.12 3.72 8.77
CA PRO A 36 5.41 3.78 9.46
C PRO A 36 5.87 2.41 9.98
N TRP A 37 7.12 2.05 9.71
CA TRP A 37 7.73 0.82 10.21
C TRP A 37 8.26 1.07 11.62
N SER A 38 7.77 0.27 12.56
CA SER A 38 8.28 0.25 13.94
C SER A 38 9.28 -0.88 14.09
N ASN A 39 10.46 -0.57 14.61
CA ASN A 39 11.49 -1.56 14.93
C ASN A 39 11.22 -2.29 16.24
N THR A 40 10.25 -1.80 17.03
CA THR A 40 9.89 -2.39 18.33
C THR A 40 8.70 -3.34 18.25
N LYS A 41 7.91 -3.27 17.16
CA LYS A 41 6.77 -4.15 16.95
C LYS A 41 7.18 -5.37 16.10
N PRO A 42 6.80 -6.59 16.50
CA PRO A 42 7.12 -7.80 15.72
C PRO A 42 6.43 -7.81 14.35
N SER A 43 5.25 -7.17 14.24
CA SER A 43 4.49 -7.05 12.99
C SER A 43 4.09 -5.59 12.77
N PRO A 44 4.98 -4.74 12.21
CA PRO A 44 4.75 -3.30 12.16
C PRO A 44 3.63 -2.89 11.19
N LEU A 45 3.36 -3.71 10.17
CA LEU A 45 2.40 -3.39 9.11
C LEU A 45 0.98 -3.88 9.37
N LYS A 46 0.81 -5.00 10.07
CA LYS A 46 -0.50 -5.58 10.38
C LYS A 46 -0.44 -6.48 11.61
N SER A 47 -1.58 -6.72 12.24
CA SER A 47 -1.70 -7.79 13.26
C SER A 47 -1.47 -9.17 12.60
N PRO A 48 -0.97 -10.18 13.33
CA PRO A 48 -0.84 -11.54 12.79
C PRO A 48 -2.16 -12.10 12.24
N ASP A 49 -3.27 -11.80 12.91
CA ASP A 49 -4.57 -12.45 12.67
C ASP A 49 -5.44 -11.78 11.60
N ILE A 50 -5.03 -10.60 11.09
CA ILE A 50 -5.81 -9.87 10.07
C ILE A 50 -5.25 -10.13 8.67
N ALA A 51 -6.11 -10.19 7.65
CA ALA A 51 -5.64 -10.29 6.28
C ALA A 51 -5.03 -8.97 5.80
N TRP A 52 -4.19 -9.03 4.76
CA TRP A 52 -3.55 -7.84 4.20
C TRP A 52 -4.55 -6.79 3.67
N PRO A 53 -5.60 -7.16 2.91
CA PRO A 53 -6.60 -6.20 2.45
C PRO A 53 -7.30 -5.49 3.62
N ASP A 54 -7.70 -6.25 4.64
CA ASP A 54 -8.37 -5.70 5.83
C ASP A 54 -7.45 -4.71 6.57
N ALA A 55 -6.16 -5.06 6.73
CA ALA A 55 -5.17 -4.17 7.34
C ALA A 55 -4.97 -2.87 6.53
N LEU A 56 -5.05 -2.94 5.20
CA LEU A 56 -5.00 -1.76 4.35
C LEU A 56 -6.26 -0.91 4.51
N ASP A 57 -7.44 -1.52 4.61
CA ASP A 57 -8.69 -0.79 4.79
C ASP A 57 -8.75 -0.09 6.14
N GLU A 58 -8.28 -0.73 7.22
CA GLU A 58 -8.06 -0.07 8.52
C GLU A 58 -7.10 1.12 8.39
N PHE A 59 -5.98 0.94 7.67
CA PHE A 59 -4.99 2.00 7.51
C PHE A 59 -5.50 3.18 6.70
N LYS A 60 -6.35 2.95 5.68
CA LYS A 60 -6.95 4.03 4.88
C LYS A 60 -7.76 5.01 5.73
N ILE A 61 -8.41 4.53 6.80
CA ILE A 61 -9.19 5.39 7.71
C ILE A 61 -8.28 6.39 8.44
N ALA A 62 -7.05 5.97 8.80
CA ALA A 62 -6.07 6.79 9.49
C ALA A 62 -5.05 7.46 8.54
N MET A 63 -5.21 7.30 7.23
CA MET A 63 -4.25 7.77 6.24
C MET A 63 -4.32 9.29 6.08
N ALA A 64 -3.15 9.94 6.09
CA ALA A 64 -3.07 11.37 5.80
C ALA A 64 -3.61 11.68 4.39
N PRO A 65 -4.35 12.80 4.18
CA PRO A 65 -4.90 13.16 2.88
C PRO A 65 -3.86 13.24 1.76
N GLU A 66 -2.65 13.69 2.08
CA GLU A 66 -1.54 13.77 1.13
C GLU A 66 -1.10 12.40 0.64
N HIS A 67 -1.03 11.41 1.55
CA HIS A 67 -0.71 10.03 1.21
C HIS A 67 -1.84 9.41 0.37
N ALA A 68 -3.10 9.63 0.75
CA ALA A 68 -4.25 9.14 0.00
C ALA A 68 -4.24 9.65 -1.46
N ARG A 69 -3.90 10.93 -1.67
CA ARG A 69 -3.75 11.50 -3.01
C ARG A 69 -2.64 10.85 -3.82
N ILE A 70 -1.49 10.54 -3.20
CA ILE A 70 -0.39 9.84 -3.87
C ILE A 70 -0.82 8.42 -4.27
N VAL A 71 -1.45 7.68 -3.35
CA VAL A 71 -1.97 6.32 -3.60
C VAL A 71 -2.98 6.33 -4.76
N LEU A 72 -3.90 7.30 -4.78
CA LEU A 72 -4.85 7.47 -5.89
C LEU A 72 -4.13 7.72 -7.22
N ASN A 73 -3.14 8.61 -7.24
CA ASN A 73 -2.37 8.92 -8.44
C ASN A 73 -1.61 7.71 -8.99
N MET A 74 -1.10 6.84 -8.11
CA MET A 74 -0.46 5.58 -8.52
C MET A 74 -1.43 4.67 -9.29
N GLN A 75 -2.72 4.70 -8.97
CA GLN A 75 -3.76 3.92 -9.67
C GLN A 75 -4.24 4.60 -10.95
N LEU A 76 -4.39 5.93 -10.94
CA LEU A 76 -4.75 6.72 -12.14
C LEU A 76 -3.78 6.48 -13.30
N LEU A 77 -2.48 6.25 -13.03
CA LEU A 77 -1.51 5.94 -14.06
C LEU A 77 -1.85 4.66 -14.84
N HIS A 78 -2.40 3.65 -14.17
CA HIS A 78 -2.83 2.41 -14.84
C HIS A 78 -4.12 2.65 -15.63
N GLN A 79 -5.09 3.34 -15.03
CA GLN A 79 -6.38 3.62 -15.65
C GLN A 79 -6.24 4.49 -16.91
N THR A 80 -5.37 5.50 -16.89
CA THR A 80 -5.12 6.39 -18.05
C THR A 80 -4.31 5.72 -19.16
N ARG A 81 -3.50 4.70 -18.84
CA ARG A 81 -2.83 3.89 -19.85
C ARG A 81 -3.84 3.04 -20.60
N ASP A 82 -4.77 2.40 -19.89
CA ASP A 82 -5.76 1.52 -20.51
C ASP A 82 -6.78 2.30 -21.34
N ALA A 83 -7.19 3.49 -20.88
CA ALA A 83 -8.10 4.38 -21.62
C ALA A 83 -7.57 4.87 -22.98
N LYS A 84 -6.28 4.63 -23.31
CA LYS A 84 -5.71 4.92 -24.64
C LYS A 84 -5.86 3.76 -25.62
N PHE A 85 -6.23 2.57 -25.13
CA PHE A 85 -6.39 1.36 -25.93
C PHE A 85 -7.85 0.98 -26.16
N ASP A 86 -8.79 1.73 -25.58
CA ASP A 86 -10.23 1.75 -25.89
C ASP A 86 -10.54 2.84 -26.92
#